data_AF-A0AAW3EG73-F1
#
_entry.id   AF-A0AAW3EG73-F1
#
_cell.length_a   1.000
_cell.length_b   1.000
_cell.length_c   1.000
_cell.angle_alpha   90.00
_cell.angle_beta   90.00
_cell.angle_gamma   90.00
#
_symmetry.space_group_name_H-M   'P 1'
#
loop_
_entity.id
_entity.type
_entity.pdbx_description
1 polymer ?
#
loop_
_entity_poly.entity_id
_entity_poly.type
_entity_poly.pdbx_seq_one_letter_code
_entity_poly.pdbx_strand_id
1 'polypeptide(L)'
;MEHPDYIAQLAQHAPEFTFTDNNDVVVTRLGLSITLFFKQGYTLEKRQKILACFQRFRDEFGTHLRFHAHEFNGMKKYTPENIARVEASIINKGVYDYGGWYVSDAKNMGEAPNVIMRYLDSGDDDDDDNAYLSLVLPWFYLKDAQGMARFTDWLTYLCQQLEPDSGDCGHCLNLPQDFDDYCPVEYELARRYPPLQVNANVFADAAQYNNSTRGVNWITVLSSRYITRLGGEGWVRRVLSQTPDISVEPYPGGLLLRAGRYPDLTPLTAGLSPQYLAVNQLLRPIRVQPKAGHSLHSYGINQFDEQSTHEWYARYDQGPLSITPLKSGTPARVSGYWTTPSQSHTMRFIAQGELAPALSATEATLWHLDHQAETLGDVPGSPS
;
A
#
# COMPACT_ATOMS: atom_id res chain seq x y z
N MET A 1 14.06 5.99 16.26
CA MET A 1 14.46 7.37 15.91
C MET A 1 13.67 8.32 16.76
N GLU A 2 14.34 9.21 17.49
CA GLU A 2 13.66 10.24 18.28
C GLU A 2 13.25 11.43 17.41
N HIS A 3 12.30 12.24 17.89
CA HIS A 3 11.78 13.37 17.11
C HIS A 3 12.89 14.33 16.61
N PRO A 4 13.88 14.76 17.40
CA PRO A 4 14.93 15.67 16.90
C PRO A 4 15.75 15.09 15.75
N ASP A 5 16.07 13.80 15.79
CA ASP A 5 16.82 13.10 14.74
C ASP A 5 16.00 13.05 13.44
N TYR A 6 14.70 12.79 13.58
CA TYR A 6 13.77 12.79 12.44
C TYR A 6 13.66 14.18 11.78
N ILE A 7 13.57 15.25 12.57
CA ILE A 7 13.54 16.62 12.03
C ILE A 7 14.85 16.95 11.31
N ALA A 8 15.99 16.54 11.86
CA ALA A 8 17.28 16.74 11.22
C ALA A 8 17.36 15.99 9.87
N GLN A 9 16.89 14.74 9.83
CA GLN A 9 16.82 13.94 8.61
C GLN A 9 15.92 14.59 7.54
N LEU A 10 14.73 15.06 7.93
CA LEU A 10 13.84 15.79 7.03
C LEU A 10 14.49 17.07 6.49
N ALA A 11 15.12 17.86 7.36
CA ALA A 11 15.79 19.10 6.95
C ALA A 11 16.93 18.84 5.96
N GLN A 12 17.64 17.72 6.13
CA GLN A 12 18.73 17.31 5.26
C GLN A 12 18.25 16.85 3.89
N HIS A 13 17.22 16.01 3.83
CA HIS A 13 16.86 15.29 2.60
C HIS A 13 15.64 15.84 1.87
N ALA A 14 14.69 16.50 2.55
CA ALA A 14 13.48 17.02 1.89
C ALA A 14 13.75 17.94 0.68
N PRO A 15 14.79 18.81 0.67
CA PRO A 15 15.11 19.62 -0.51
C PRO A 15 15.43 18.81 -1.77
N GLU A 16 15.90 17.57 -1.63
CA GLU A 16 16.27 16.71 -2.76
C GLU A 16 15.07 16.22 -3.56
N PHE A 17 13.86 16.32 -2.99
CA PHE A 17 12.62 15.90 -3.62
C PHE A 17 11.92 17.04 -4.37
N THR A 18 12.46 18.27 -4.30
CA THR A 18 11.87 19.44 -4.95
C THR A 18 12.62 19.80 -6.21
N PHE A 19 11.97 19.60 -7.36
CA PHE A 19 12.46 20.05 -8.65
C PHE A 19 11.56 21.16 -9.20
N THR A 20 12.20 22.18 -9.77
CA THR A 20 11.54 23.31 -10.43
C THR A 20 11.97 23.32 -11.88
N ASP A 21 11.01 23.44 -12.79
CA ASP A 21 11.28 23.50 -14.22
C ASP A 21 11.83 24.88 -14.66
N ASN A 22 12.09 25.04 -15.95
CA ASN A 22 12.61 26.29 -16.52
C ASN A 22 11.61 27.47 -16.46
N ASN A 23 10.35 27.22 -16.08
CA ASN A 23 9.29 28.23 -15.97
C ASN A 23 8.98 28.58 -14.51
N ASP A 24 9.87 28.24 -13.57
CA ASP A 24 9.68 28.40 -12.13
C ASP A 24 8.46 27.63 -11.57
N VAL A 25 8.03 26.56 -12.25
CA VAL A 25 6.97 25.66 -11.78
C VAL A 25 7.59 24.52 -10.98
N VAL A 26 7.12 24.31 -9.76
CA VAL A 26 7.53 23.16 -8.95
C VAL A 26 6.82 21.92 -9.47
N VAL A 27 7.59 21.03 -10.08
CA VAL A 27 7.11 19.82 -10.77
C VAL A 27 7.34 18.56 -9.98
N THR A 28 8.16 18.58 -8.94
CA THR A 28 8.19 17.51 -7.93
C THR A 28 8.32 18.10 -6.53
N ARG A 29 7.78 17.42 -5.51
CA ARG A 29 8.04 17.75 -4.09
C ARG A 29 7.82 16.54 -3.20
N LEU A 30 8.41 16.55 -2.00
CA LEU A 30 8.10 15.55 -0.98
C LEU A 30 6.62 15.66 -0.57
N GLY A 31 5.97 14.52 -0.36
CA GLY A 31 4.63 14.43 0.23
C GLY A 31 4.55 13.33 1.26
N LEU A 32 3.44 13.30 1.98
CA LEU A 32 3.11 12.25 2.95
C LEU A 32 1.81 11.58 2.51
N SER A 33 1.88 10.33 2.05
CA SER A 33 0.72 9.65 1.47
C SER A 33 0.08 8.64 2.40
N ILE A 34 -1.23 8.48 2.21
CA ILE A 34 -2.06 7.36 2.63
C ILE A 34 -2.63 6.78 1.34
N THR A 35 -2.29 5.53 1.03
CA THR A 35 -2.77 4.83 -0.17
C THR A 35 -3.53 3.58 0.26
N LEU A 36 -4.80 3.47 -0.14
CA LEU A 36 -5.72 2.43 0.31
C LEU A 36 -6.37 1.72 -0.88
N PHE A 37 -6.48 0.41 -0.76
CA PHE A 37 -7.22 -0.46 -1.66
C PHE A 37 -8.39 -1.08 -0.90
N PHE A 38 -9.58 -1.02 -1.46
CA PHE A 38 -10.80 -1.49 -0.80
C PHE A 38 -11.76 -2.12 -1.81
N LYS A 39 -12.61 -3.02 -1.34
CA LYS A 39 -13.58 -3.72 -2.19
C LYS A 39 -14.87 -2.93 -2.36
N GLN A 40 -15.68 -3.36 -3.34
CA GLN A 40 -17.07 -2.91 -3.50
C GLN A 40 -17.21 -1.40 -3.75
N GLY A 41 -16.21 -0.78 -4.38
CA GLY A 41 -16.25 0.65 -4.76
C GLY A 41 -17.42 1.02 -5.68
N TYR A 42 -17.95 0.03 -6.42
CA TYR A 42 -19.10 0.21 -7.29
C TYR A 42 -20.44 0.35 -6.53
N THR A 43 -20.53 0.01 -5.25
CA THR A 43 -21.80 0.05 -4.51
C THR A 43 -22.21 1.48 -4.15
N LEU A 44 -23.52 1.75 -4.05
CA LEU A 44 -24.03 3.06 -3.65
C LEU A 44 -23.51 3.47 -2.25
N GLU A 45 -23.50 2.53 -1.30
CA GLU A 45 -22.99 2.77 0.04
C GLU A 45 -21.51 3.19 0.01
N LYS A 46 -20.66 2.45 -0.72
CA LYS A 46 -19.23 2.79 -0.77
C LYS A 46 -18.98 4.11 -1.49
N ARG A 47 -19.73 4.43 -2.55
CA ARG A 47 -19.68 5.75 -3.22
C ARG A 47 -20.04 6.90 -2.28
N GLN A 48 -21.06 6.74 -1.43
CA GLN A 48 -21.41 7.74 -0.41
C GLN A 48 -20.27 7.94 0.59
N LYS A 49 -19.63 6.86 1.05
CA LYS A 49 -18.47 6.92 1.95
C LYS A 49 -17.25 7.59 1.28
N ILE A 50 -17.00 7.29 0.00
CA ILE A 50 -15.96 7.99 -0.80
C ILE A 50 -16.25 9.49 -0.85
N LEU A 51 -17.49 9.90 -1.16
CA LEU A 51 -17.85 11.32 -1.19
C LEU A 51 -17.75 11.99 0.19
N ALA A 52 -18.01 11.26 1.28
CA ALA A 52 -17.77 11.76 2.63
C ALA A 52 -16.27 12.03 2.90
N CYS A 53 -15.36 11.26 2.28
CA CYS A 53 -13.92 11.56 2.31
C CYS A 53 -13.59 12.86 1.56
N PHE A 54 -14.15 13.05 0.36
CA PHE A 54 -13.96 14.28 -0.41
C PHE A 54 -14.58 15.50 0.27
N GLN A 55 -15.73 15.36 0.92
CA GLN A 55 -16.34 16.44 1.69
C GLN A 55 -15.41 16.88 2.82
N ARG A 56 -14.93 15.94 3.64
CA ARG A 56 -13.96 16.24 4.70
C ARG A 56 -12.68 16.89 4.16
N PHE A 57 -12.22 16.46 2.98
CA PHE A 57 -11.02 17.02 2.34
C PHE A 57 -11.24 18.48 1.94
N ARG A 58 -12.41 18.80 1.39
CA ARG A 58 -12.79 20.18 1.09
C ARG A 58 -13.03 21.02 2.34
N ASP A 59 -13.57 20.44 3.41
CA ASP A 59 -13.73 21.16 4.68
C ASP A 59 -12.38 21.61 5.26
N GLU A 60 -11.33 20.80 5.11
CA GLU A 60 -9.99 21.15 5.59
C GLU A 60 -9.22 22.05 4.61
N PHE A 61 -9.27 21.78 3.31
CA PHE A 61 -8.36 22.40 2.32
C PHE A 61 -9.06 23.31 1.32
N GLY A 62 -10.38 23.46 1.36
CA GLY A 62 -11.20 24.06 0.29
C GLY A 62 -10.80 25.47 -0.14
N THR A 63 -10.18 26.27 0.74
CA THR A 63 -9.65 27.60 0.41
C THR A 63 -8.41 27.56 -0.51
N HIS A 64 -7.76 26.41 -0.63
CA HIS A 64 -6.55 26.19 -1.42
C HIS A 64 -6.80 25.34 -2.68
N LEU A 65 -7.84 24.50 -2.67
CA LEU A 65 -8.16 23.61 -3.78
C LEU A 65 -8.62 24.41 -5.01
N ARG A 66 -8.04 24.11 -6.16
CA ARG A 66 -8.29 24.86 -7.41
C ARG A 66 -8.20 24.02 -8.68
N PHE A 67 -7.85 22.73 -8.57
CA PHE A 67 -7.73 21.83 -9.70
C PHE A 67 -8.42 20.49 -9.43
N HIS A 68 -8.97 19.93 -10.50
CA HIS A 68 -9.47 18.56 -10.52
C HIS A 68 -9.31 17.92 -11.90
N ALA A 69 -9.29 16.59 -11.92
CA ALA A 69 -9.45 15.77 -13.10
C ALA A 69 -10.42 14.62 -12.77
N HIS A 70 -11.19 14.15 -13.74
CA HIS A 70 -12.18 13.11 -13.55
C HIS A 70 -12.55 12.46 -14.89
N GLU A 71 -13.21 11.32 -14.82
CA GLU A 71 -13.58 10.49 -15.97
C GLU A 71 -14.85 10.98 -16.70
N PHE A 72 -15.55 11.95 -16.10
CA PHE A 72 -16.80 12.49 -16.63
C PHE A 72 -16.59 13.62 -17.66
N ASN A 73 -17.51 13.79 -18.60
CA ASN A 73 -17.36 14.77 -19.67
C ASN A 73 -17.80 16.20 -19.28
N GLY A 74 -17.05 17.21 -19.74
CA GLY A 74 -17.51 18.61 -19.79
C GLY A 74 -17.42 19.42 -18.49
N MET A 75 -16.66 18.99 -17.48
CA MET A 75 -16.60 19.65 -16.15
C MET A 75 -15.17 20.02 -15.73
N LYS A 76 -14.38 20.65 -16.61
CA LYS A 76 -12.93 20.86 -16.41
C LYS A 76 -12.54 21.89 -15.33
N LYS A 77 -13.46 22.75 -14.88
CA LYS A 77 -13.16 23.84 -13.95
C LYS A 77 -13.52 23.44 -12.52
N TYR A 78 -12.63 23.69 -11.57
CA TYR A 78 -12.91 23.49 -10.16
C TYR A 78 -13.82 24.61 -9.62
N THR A 79 -15.13 24.45 -9.79
CA THR A 79 -16.16 25.38 -9.27
C THR A 79 -17.22 24.62 -8.47
N PRO A 80 -17.96 25.27 -7.56
CA PRO A 80 -19.02 24.62 -6.79
C PRO A 80 -20.04 23.88 -7.67
N GLU A 81 -20.39 24.44 -8.83
CA GLU A 81 -21.33 23.82 -9.77
C GLU A 81 -20.77 22.53 -10.38
N ASN A 82 -19.51 22.54 -10.82
CA ASN A 82 -18.89 21.35 -11.39
C ASN A 82 -18.59 20.30 -10.32
N ILE A 83 -18.24 20.71 -9.10
CA ILE A 83 -18.10 19.81 -7.94
C ILE A 83 -19.40 19.05 -7.72
N ALA A 84 -20.53 19.76 -7.57
CA ALA A 84 -21.83 19.12 -7.36
C ALA A 84 -22.21 18.17 -8.50
N ARG A 85 -21.85 18.51 -9.75
CA ARG A 85 -22.10 17.63 -10.90
C ARG A 85 -21.22 16.38 -10.88
N VAL A 86 -19.93 16.49 -10.53
CA VAL A 86 -19.04 15.33 -10.38
C VAL A 86 -19.56 14.42 -9.28
N GLU A 87 -19.95 14.96 -8.12
CA GLU A 87 -20.54 14.17 -7.03
C GLU A 87 -21.82 13.44 -7.47
N ALA A 88 -22.71 14.13 -8.18
CA ALA A 88 -23.90 13.51 -8.75
C ALA A 88 -23.54 12.40 -9.75
N SER A 89 -22.51 12.58 -10.58
CA SER A 89 -22.02 11.54 -11.48
C SER A 89 -21.48 10.32 -10.71
N ILE A 90 -20.71 10.53 -9.65
CA ILE A 90 -20.17 9.45 -8.82
C ILE A 90 -21.29 8.65 -8.15
N ILE A 91 -22.31 9.30 -7.60
CA ILE A 91 -23.46 8.62 -6.99
C ILE A 91 -24.25 7.82 -8.02
N ASN A 92 -24.56 8.44 -9.18
CA ASN A 92 -25.51 7.89 -10.14
C ASN A 92 -24.88 7.05 -11.25
N LYS A 93 -23.56 6.86 -11.28
CA LYS A 93 -22.89 6.07 -12.32
C LYS A 93 -23.43 4.63 -12.37
N GLY A 94 -23.42 4.01 -13.54
CA GLY A 94 -23.68 2.58 -13.70
C GLY A 94 -22.64 1.74 -12.97
N VAL A 95 -22.89 0.43 -12.89
CA VAL A 95 -21.93 -0.54 -12.33
C VAL A 95 -20.66 -0.59 -13.17
N TYR A 96 -20.81 -0.64 -14.50
CA TYR A 96 -19.71 -0.71 -15.48
C TYR A 96 -19.16 0.65 -15.91
N ASP A 97 -19.67 1.74 -15.34
CA ASP A 97 -19.15 3.07 -15.65
C ASP A 97 -17.92 3.34 -14.79
N TYR A 98 -16.80 3.69 -15.43
CA TYR A 98 -15.58 4.07 -14.73
C TYR A 98 -15.81 5.38 -13.96
N GLY A 99 -15.45 5.39 -12.68
CA GLY A 99 -15.52 6.57 -11.83
C GLY A 99 -14.16 6.87 -11.23
N GLY A 100 -13.74 8.11 -11.40
CA GLY A 100 -12.50 8.61 -10.83
C GLY A 100 -12.58 10.10 -10.60
N TRP A 101 -11.94 10.54 -9.52
CA TRP A 101 -11.83 11.95 -9.22
C TRP A 101 -10.50 12.22 -8.53
N TYR A 102 -9.75 13.14 -9.11
CA TYR A 102 -8.54 13.73 -8.58
C TYR A 102 -8.84 15.19 -8.22
N VAL A 103 -8.48 15.60 -7.00
CA VAL A 103 -8.62 16.99 -6.54
C VAL A 103 -7.32 17.42 -5.86
N SER A 104 -6.83 18.62 -6.18
CA SER A 104 -5.61 19.16 -5.59
C SER A 104 -5.58 20.68 -5.49
N ASP A 105 -4.52 21.19 -4.83
CA ASP A 105 -4.17 22.61 -4.77
C ASP A 105 -3.21 23.04 -5.91
N ALA A 106 -2.94 22.20 -6.92
CA ALA A 106 -2.13 22.60 -8.08
C ALA A 106 -2.85 23.68 -8.91
N LYS A 107 -2.13 24.60 -9.56
CA LYS A 107 -2.74 25.60 -10.46
C LYS A 107 -3.25 24.98 -11.77
N ASN A 108 -2.58 23.92 -12.24
CA ASN A 108 -2.89 23.21 -13.47
C ASN A 108 -2.27 21.80 -13.43
N MET A 109 -2.41 21.03 -14.50
CA MET A 109 -1.93 19.64 -14.56
C MET A 109 -0.42 19.49 -14.41
N GLY A 110 0.38 20.51 -14.78
CA GLY A 110 1.85 20.50 -14.79
C GLY A 110 2.53 20.95 -13.50
N GLU A 111 1.77 21.28 -12.45
CA GLU A 111 2.34 21.64 -11.14
C GLU A 111 2.16 20.49 -10.15
N ALA A 112 3.23 20.10 -9.46
CA ALA A 112 3.12 19.15 -8.35
C ALA A 112 2.37 19.80 -7.18
N PRO A 113 1.27 19.21 -6.68
CA PRO A 113 0.49 19.77 -5.59
C PRO A 113 1.13 19.51 -4.20
N ASN A 114 0.69 20.27 -3.19
CA ASN A 114 0.95 19.95 -1.79
C ASN A 114 -0.04 18.95 -1.22
N VAL A 115 -1.29 19.01 -1.69
CA VAL A 115 -2.38 18.15 -1.22
C VAL A 115 -3.11 17.51 -2.39
N ILE A 116 -3.40 16.22 -2.27
CA ILE A 116 -4.15 15.46 -3.26
C ILE A 116 -5.19 14.61 -2.52
N MET A 117 -6.41 14.57 -3.03
CA MET A 117 -7.27 13.40 -2.84
C MET A 117 -7.62 12.82 -4.20
N ARG A 118 -7.37 11.53 -4.37
CA ARG A 118 -7.66 10.81 -5.60
C ARG A 118 -8.40 9.54 -5.28
N TYR A 119 -9.46 9.23 -6.01
CA TYR A 119 -10.05 7.91 -6.02
C TYR A 119 -10.21 7.40 -7.44
N LEU A 120 -10.26 6.08 -7.55
CA LEU A 120 -10.58 5.36 -8.78
C LEU A 120 -11.34 4.10 -8.39
N ASP A 121 -12.44 3.81 -9.07
CA ASP A 121 -13.11 2.53 -8.93
C ASP A 121 -12.67 1.53 -10.00
N SER A 122 -13.02 0.26 -9.80
CA SER A 122 -12.64 -0.85 -10.67
C SER A 122 -13.34 -0.83 -12.03
N GLY A 123 -14.44 -0.09 -12.18
CA GLY A 123 -15.28 -0.15 -13.39
C GLY A 123 -15.99 -1.49 -13.62
N ASP A 124 -16.08 -2.33 -12.59
CA ASP A 124 -16.68 -3.66 -12.64
C ASP A 124 -17.50 -3.96 -11.35
N ASP A 125 -18.45 -4.90 -11.40
CA ASP A 125 -19.13 -5.45 -10.21
C ASP A 125 -18.36 -6.59 -9.53
N ASP A 126 -17.13 -6.85 -9.95
CA ASP A 126 -16.32 -7.87 -9.30
C ASP A 126 -15.96 -7.46 -7.86
N ASP A 127 -16.48 -8.21 -6.89
CA ASP A 127 -16.18 -8.04 -5.47
C ASP A 127 -14.71 -8.34 -5.15
N ASP A 128 -14.00 -9.06 -6.03
CA ASP A 128 -12.58 -9.32 -5.91
C ASP A 128 -11.70 -8.18 -6.45
N ASP A 129 -12.28 -7.21 -7.16
CA ASP A 129 -11.54 -6.06 -7.66
C ASP A 129 -11.41 -4.93 -6.63
N ASN A 130 -10.19 -4.40 -6.53
CA ASN A 130 -9.90 -3.25 -5.70
C ASN A 130 -10.34 -1.96 -6.38
N ALA A 131 -11.14 -1.18 -5.67
CA ALA A 131 -11.13 0.27 -5.81
C ALA A 131 -9.94 0.86 -5.03
N TYR A 132 -9.60 2.09 -5.37
CA TYR A 132 -8.43 2.80 -4.92
C TYR A 132 -8.81 4.17 -4.36
N LEU A 133 -8.18 4.57 -3.25
CA LEU A 133 -8.16 5.96 -2.80
C LEU A 133 -6.79 6.32 -2.22
N SER A 134 -6.27 7.47 -2.62
CA SER A 134 -5.13 8.09 -1.96
C SER A 134 -5.42 9.49 -1.45
N LEU A 135 -4.81 9.79 -0.31
CA LEU A 135 -4.69 11.12 0.25
C LEU A 135 -3.20 11.44 0.38
N VAL A 136 -2.79 12.60 -0.11
CA VAL A 136 -1.46 13.14 0.09
C VAL A 136 -1.58 14.42 0.89
N LEU A 137 -0.83 14.48 1.97
CA LEU A 137 -0.74 15.63 2.87
C LEU A 137 0.66 16.27 2.78
N PRO A 138 0.82 17.52 3.23
CA PRO A 138 2.12 18.16 3.23
C PRO A 138 3.07 17.43 4.19
N TRP A 139 4.26 17.07 3.71
CA TRP A 139 5.26 16.32 4.49
C TRP A 139 5.64 17.00 5.82
N PHE A 140 5.53 18.33 5.90
CA PHE A 140 5.86 19.09 7.10
C PHE A 140 4.85 18.91 8.24
N TYR A 141 3.69 18.26 8.02
CA TYR A 141 2.77 17.89 9.11
C TYR A 141 3.48 17.11 10.22
N LEU A 142 4.50 16.32 9.88
CA LEU A 142 5.20 15.50 10.86
C LEU A 142 6.29 16.27 11.62
N LYS A 143 6.41 17.59 11.43
CA LYS A 143 7.34 18.43 12.20
C LYS A 143 6.90 18.70 13.63
N ASP A 144 5.62 18.51 13.92
CA ASP A 144 5.04 18.74 15.23
C ASP A 144 3.95 17.73 15.58
N ALA A 145 3.56 17.72 16.85
CA ALA A 145 2.58 16.78 17.37
C ALA A 145 1.16 17.02 16.82
N GLN A 146 0.80 18.25 16.44
CA GLN A 146 -0.53 18.55 15.91
C GLN A 146 -0.69 17.97 14.51
N GLY A 147 0.31 18.12 13.64
CA GLY A 147 0.25 17.56 12.30
C GLY A 147 0.35 16.03 12.30
N MET A 148 1.11 15.41 13.22
CA MET A 148 1.06 13.95 13.45
C MET A 148 -0.34 13.48 13.88
N ALA A 149 -1.00 14.22 14.79
CA ALA A 149 -2.36 13.92 15.22
C ALA A 149 -3.36 14.07 14.06
N ARG A 150 -3.22 15.11 13.22
CA ARG A 150 -4.02 15.30 12.01
C ARG A 150 -3.86 14.16 11.01
N PHE A 151 -2.63 13.71 10.75
CA PHE A 151 -2.36 12.57 9.88
C PHE A 151 -3.02 11.29 10.43
N THR A 152 -2.87 11.04 11.73
CA THR A 152 -3.46 9.87 12.40
C THR A 152 -4.98 9.90 12.36
N ASP A 153 -5.60 11.07 12.53
CA ASP A 153 -7.04 11.25 12.44
C ASP A 153 -7.55 11.02 11.00
N TRP A 154 -6.81 11.49 9.99
CA TRP A 154 -7.10 11.18 8.58
C TRP A 154 -7.04 9.69 8.28
N LEU A 155 -5.96 9.02 8.66
CA LEU A 155 -5.83 7.58 8.45
C LEU A 155 -6.97 6.81 9.14
N THR A 156 -7.26 7.16 10.39
CA THR A 156 -8.36 6.55 11.16
C THR A 156 -9.70 6.72 10.45
N TYR A 157 -10.01 7.94 10.01
CA TYR A 157 -11.25 8.25 9.32
C TYR A 157 -11.37 7.51 7.98
N LEU A 158 -10.32 7.51 7.16
CA LEU A 158 -10.32 6.79 5.89
C LEU A 158 -10.49 5.28 6.10
N CYS A 159 -9.82 4.69 7.10
CA CYS A 159 -9.99 3.29 7.47
C CYS A 159 -11.43 2.98 7.92
N GLN A 160 -12.08 3.87 8.66
CA GLN A 160 -13.48 3.72 9.09
C GLN A 160 -14.47 3.83 7.92
N GLN A 161 -14.22 4.72 6.96
CA GLN A 161 -15.09 4.89 5.80
C GLN A 161 -14.92 3.75 4.79
N LEU A 162 -13.68 3.37 4.51
CA LEU A 162 -13.41 2.51 3.36
C LEU A 162 -13.27 1.04 3.73
N GLU A 163 -12.91 0.74 4.98
CA GLU A 163 -12.58 -0.61 5.45
C GLU A 163 -11.60 -1.29 4.47
N PRO A 164 -10.40 -0.70 4.29
CA PRO A 164 -9.47 -1.13 3.25
C PRO A 164 -9.07 -2.58 3.39
N ASP A 165 -8.99 -3.28 2.27
CA ASP A 165 -8.44 -4.63 2.24
C ASP A 165 -6.93 -4.58 2.51
N SER A 166 -6.23 -3.63 1.87
CA SER A 166 -4.84 -3.32 2.16
C SER A 166 -4.50 -1.86 1.90
N GLY A 167 -3.32 -1.43 2.33
CA GLY A 167 -2.81 -0.10 2.03
C GLY A 167 -1.47 0.17 2.68
N ASP A 168 -0.90 1.33 2.39
CA ASP A 168 0.37 1.75 2.94
C ASP A 168 0.48 3.28 3.04
N CYS A 169 1.23 3.75 4.04
CA CYS A 169 1.49 5.16 4.28
C CYS A 169 2.98 5.42 4.49
N GLY A 170 3.42 6.63 4.16
CA GLY A 170 4.83 7.02 4.20
C GLY A 170 5.12 8.26 3.37
N HIS A 171 6.41 8.57 3.22
CA HIS A 171 6.84 9.64 2.32
C HIS A 171 6.67 9.19 0.86
N CYS A 172 6.24 10.08 -0.02
CA CYS A 172 6.15 9.86 -1.45
C CYS A 172 6.73 11.05 -2.22
N LEU A 173 6.96 10.86 -3.52
CA LEU A 173 7.19 11.97 -4.43
C LEU A 173 5.85 12.44 -5.00
N ASN A 174 5.47 13.68 -4.70
CA ASN A 174 4.32 14.30 -5.34
C ASN A 174 4.73 14.74 -6.74
N LEU A 175 4.03 14.19 -7.72
CA LEU A 175 4.18 14.52 -9.12
C LEU A 175 2.98 15.37 -9.59
N PRO A 176 3.10 16.04 -10.74
CA PRO A 176 1.98 16.71 -11.39
C PRO A 176 0.93 15.69 -11.85
N GLN A 177 -0.21 16.14 -12.35
CA GLN A 177 -1.20 15.23 -12.92
C GLN A 177 -0.72 14.61 -14.25
N ASP A 178 0.13 15.31 -15.01
CA ASP A 178 0.83 14.82 -16.20
C ASP A 178 2.23 14.26 -15.81
N PHE A 179 2.24 13.34 -14.86
CA PHE A 179 3.45 12.84 -14.20
C PHE A 179 4.42 12.05 -15.08
N ASP A 180 4.05 11.62 -16.29
CA ASP A 180 4.83 10.67 -17.10
C ASP A 180 6.28 11.14 -17.32
N ASP A 181 6.49 12.42 -17.59
CA ASP A 181 7.83 13.01 -17.80
C ASP A 181 8.70 13.00 -16.53
N TYR A 182 8.10 12.77 -15.36
CA TYR A 182 8.75 12.80 -14.05
C TYR A 182 8.86 11.42 -13.38
N CYS A 183 8.35 10.35 -14.01
CA CYS A 183 8.60 8.97 -13.58
C CYS A 183 10.09 8.64 -13.41
N PRO A 184 11.01 9.08 -14.30
CA PRO A 184 12.46 8.90 -14.09
C PRO A 184 12.99 9.52 -12.80
N VAL A 185 12.41 10.65 -12.36
CA VAL A 185 12.79 11.31 -11.10
C VAL A 185 12.31 10.48 -9.90
N GLU A 186 11.09 9.97 -9.93
CA GLU A 186 10.57 9.06 -8.90
C GLU A 186 11.44 7.79 -8.80
N TYR A 187 11.82 7.22 -9.94
CA TYR A 187 12.67 6.03 -10.01
C TYR A 187 14.05 6.26 -9.37
N GLU A 188 14.75 7.32 -9.75
CA GLU A 188 16.07 7.64 -9.18
C GLU A 188 16.00 7.93 -7.67
N LEU A 189 14.97 8.65 -7.22
CA LEU A 189 14.77 8.89 -5.79
C LEU A 189 14.41 7.61 -5.03
N ALA A 190 13.59 6.73 -5.61
CA ALA A 190 13.25 5.44 -5.00
C ALA A 190 14.49 4.54 -4.81
N ARG A 191 15.40 4.49 -5.80
CA ARG A 191 16.67 3.76 -5.69
C ARG A 191 17.56 4.32 -4.58
N ARG A 192 17.55 5.63 -4.39
CA ARG A 192 18.32 6.29 -3.33
C ARG A 192 17.68 6.18 -1.96
N TYR A 193 16.35 6.18 -1.88
CA TYR A 193 15.54 6.17 -0.66
C TYR A 193 14.55 4.99 -0.66
N PRO A 194 14.96 3.78 -0.23
CA PRO A 194 14.11 2.60 -0.16
C PRO A 194 12.81 2.75 0.66
N PRO A 195 12.72 3.63 1.68
CA PRO A 195 11.46 3.88 2.38
C PRO A 195 10.41 4.64 1.57
N LEU A 196 10.78 5.31 0.48
CA LEU A 196 9.86 6.10 -0.35
C LEU A 196 8.71 5.23 -0.88
N GLN A 197 7.52 5.79 -0.97
CA GLN A 197 6.39 5.22 -1.69
C GLN A 197 6.43 5.64 -3.15
N VAL A 198 6.43 4.66 -4.05
CA VAL A 198 6.32 4.84 -5.51
C VAL A 198 4.84 4.82 -5.87
N ASN A 199 4.27 5.98 -6.19
CA ASN A 199 2.83 6.18 -6.30
C ASN A 199 2.39 6.72 -7.67
N ALA A 200 3.28 7.01 -8.63
CA ALA A 200 2.90 7.56 -9.93
C ALA A 200 1.74 6.78 -10.61
N ASN A 201 1.90 5.47 -10.79
CA ASN A 201 0.91 4.60 -11.47
C ASN A 201 0.13 3.65 -10.56
N VAL A 202 0.25 3.79 -9.24
CA VAL A 202 -0.37 2.84 -8.29
C VAL A 202 -1.89 2.67 -8.49
N PHE A 203 -2.57 3.71 -8.97
CA PHE A 203 -4.00 3.70 -9.27
C PHE A 203 -4.36 2.74 -10.42
N ALA A 204 -3.48 2.60 -11.42
CA ALA A 204 -3.69 1.76 -12.59
C ALA A 204 -3.46 0.27 -12.26
N ASP A 205 -2.65 0.00 -11.23
CA ASP A 205 -2.28 -1.35 -10.80
C ASP A 205 -3.15 -1.88 -9.66
N ALA A 206 -4.29 -1.24 -9.35
CA ALA A 206 -5.15 -1.65 -8.23
C ALA A 206 -5.53 -3.15 -8.28
N ALA A 207 -5.81 -3.65 -9.48
CA ALA A 207 -6.11 -5.06 -9.74
C ALA A 207 -4.95 -6.02 -9.38
N GLN A 208 -3.71 -5.56 -9.51
CA GLN A 208 -2.53 -6.36 -9.13
C GLN A 208 -2.48 -6.66 -7.62
N TYR A 209 -3.13 -5.80 -6.83
CA TYR A 209 -3.19 -5.90 -5.38
C TYR A 209 -4.50 -6.55 -4.89
N ASN A 210 -5.33 -7.12 -5.78
CA ASN A 210 -6.63 -7.72 -5.41
C ASN A 210 -6.52 -8.78 -4.32
N ASN A 211 -5.43 -9.56 -4.35
CA ASN A 211 -5.15 -10.66 -3.44
C ASN A 211 -3.75 -10.57 -2.81
N SER A 212 -3.14 -9.38 -2.82
CA SER A 212 -1.78 -9.17 -2.31
C SER A 212 -1.55 -7.78 -1.76
N THR A 213 -0.58 -7.63 -0.86
CA THR A 213 -0.16 -6.30 -0.38
C THR A 213 0.98 -5.77 -1.24
N ARG A 214 1.10 -4.45 -1.42
CA ARG A 214 2.27 -3.81 -2.05
C ARG A 214 3.60 -4.11 -1.34
N GLY A 215 3.55 -4.34 -0.02
CA GLY A 215 4.70 -4.61 0.82
C GLY A 215 4.73 -3.70 2.04
N VAL A 216 5.91 -3.55 2.64
CA VAL A 216 6.12 -2.70 3.81
C VAL A 216 6.24 -1.23 3.43
N ASN A 217 5.67 -0.35 4.25
CA ASN A 217 6.07 1.05 4.37
C ASN A 217 5.97 1.51 5.85
N TRP A 218 6.02 2.82 6.13
CA TRP A 218 5.96 3.35 7.50
C TRP A 218 4.73 2.84 8.25
N ILE A 219 3.56 2.87 7.61
CA ILE A 219 2.36 2.18 8.10
C ILE A 219 1.88 1.26 7.00
N THR A 220 1.68 -0.02 7.32
CA THR A 220 0.99 -0.97 6.45
C THR A 220 -0.40 -1.26 7.02
N VAL A 221 -1.43 -1.11 6.20
CA VAL A 221 -2.82 -1.38 6.53
C VAL A 221 -3.17 -2.78 6.04
N LEU A 222 -3.68 -3.63 6.93
CA LEU A 222 -4.07 -5.00 6.60
C LEU A 222 -5.48 -5.29 7.06
N SER A 223 -6.31 -5.85 6.19
CA SER A 223 -7.59 -6.43 6.59
C SER A 223 -7.42 -7.75 7.37
N SER A 224 -8.49 -8.17 8.01
CA SER A 224 -8.60 -9.45 8.72
C SER A 224 -8.29 -10.66 7.81
N ARG A 225 -8.52 -10.54 6.50
CA ARG A 225 -8.17 -11.56 5.50
C ARG A 225 -6.67 -11.78 5.42
N TYR A 226 -5.88 -10.72 5.29
CA TYR A 226 -4.42 -10.80 5.27
C TYR A 226 -3.85 -11.23 6.61
N ILE A 227 -4.44 -10.77 7.71
CA ILE A 227 -4.03 -11.17 9.07
C ILE A 227 -4.20 -12.68 9.27
N THR A 228 -5.31 -13.26 8.79
CA THR A 228 -5.52 -14.71 8.80
C THR A 228 -4.43 -15.44 8.02
N ARG A 229 -4.11 -14.98 6.81
CA ARG A 229 -3.03 -15.55 5.96
C ARG A 229 -1.63 -15.45 6.59
N LEU A 230 -1.43 -14.54 7.53
CA LEU A 230 -0.18 -14.39 8.28
C LEU A 230 -0.11 -15.28 9.54
N GLY A 231 -1.17 -16.00 9.90
CA GLY A 231 -1.22 -16.79 11.14
C GLY A 231 -2.07 -16.18 12.26
N GLY A 232 -2.88 -15.17 11.94
CA GLY A 232 -3.74 -14.47 12.88
C GLY A 232 -3.00 -13.40 13.69
N GLU A 233 -3.78 -12.53 14.34
CA GLU A 233 -3.28 -11.38 15.09
C GLU A 233 -2.29 -11.77 16.19
N GLY A 234 -2.55 -12.87 16.90
CA GLY A 234 -1.65 -13.36 17.95
C GLY A 234 -0.25 -13.70 17.43
N TRP A 235 -0.15 -14.25 16.21
CA TRP A 235 1.13 -14.51 15.56
C TRP A 235 1.80 -13.21 15.12
N VAL A 236 1.07 -12.32 14.46
CA VAL A 236 1.55 -11.01 14.00
C VAL A 236 2.17 -10.23 15.17
N ARG A 237 1.44 -10.09 16.28
CA ARG A 237 1.92 -9.39 17.49
C ARG A 237 3.16 -10.05 18.08
N ARG A 238 3.19 -11.39 18.16
CA ARG A 238 4.34 -12.14 18.68
C ARG A 238 5.60 -11.89 17.85
N VAL A 239 5.51 -11.98 16.52
CA VAL A 239 6.65 -11.77 15.63
C VAL A 239 7.16 -10.33 15.73
N LEU A 240 6.27 -9.35 15.62
CA LEU A 240 6.67 -7.94 15.58
C LEU A 240 7.14 -7.43 16.94
N SER A 241 6.73 -8.04 18.06
CA SER A 241 7.22 -7.68 19.40
C SER A 241 8.73 -7.89 19.61
N GLN A 242 9.37 -8.66 18.72
CA GLN A 242 10.82 -8.91 18.76
C GLN A 242 11.64 -7.71 18.28
N THR A 243 11.02 -6.76 17.58
CA THR A 243 11.69 -5.57 17.06
C THR A 243 11.13 -4.32 17.72
N PRO A 244 11.95 -3.54 18.44
CA PRO A 244 11.51 -2.31 19.10
C PRO A 244 10.95 -1.27 18.12
N ASP A 245 10.11 -0.37 18.65
CA ASP A 245 9.47 0.73 17.93
C ASP A 245 8.55 0.30 16.78
N ILE A 246 8.11 -0.96 16.73
CA ILE A 246 6.98 -1.39 15.89
C ILE A 246 5.70 -1.36 16.73
N SER A 247 4.66 -0.69 16.24
CA SER A 247 3.32 -0.77 16.84
C SER A 247 2.34 -1.54 15.95
N VAL A 248 1.41 -2.23 16.61
CA VAL A 248 0.33 -3.00 15.97
C VAL A 248 -0.98 -2.49 16.56
N GLU A 249 -1.69 -1.67 15.80
CA GLU A 249 -2.92 -0.97 16.22
C GLU A 249 -4.14 -1.57 15.53
N PRO A 250 -5.24 -1.86 16.25
CA PRO A 250 -6.47 -2.32 15.60
C PRO A 250 -7.20 -1.17 14.91
N TYR A 251 -7.90 -1.48 13.82
CA TYR A 251 -8.95 -0.65 13.23
C TYR A 251 -10.14 -1.57 12.86
N PRO A 252 -11.34 -1.04 12.58
CA PRO A 252 -12.53 -1.88 12.37
C PRO A 252 -12.38 -3.03 11.36
N GLY A 253 -11.56 -2.86 10.31
CA GLY A 253 -11.31 -3.88 9.30
C GLY A 253 -10.10 -4.80 9.55
N GLY A 254 -9.22 -4.50 10.51
CA GLY A 254 -8.00 -5.28 10.76
C GLY A 254 -6.93 -4.56 11.59
N LEU A 255 -5.68 -4.53 11.10
CA LEU A 255 -4.51 -4.00 11.82
C LEU A 255 -3.75 -2.97 11.00
N LEU A 256 -3.24 -1.96 11.69
CA LEU A 256 -2.21 -1.02 11.22
C LEU A 256 -0.87 -1.47 11.81
N LEU A 257 0.11 -1.77 10.95
CA LEU A 257 1.48 -2.10 11.33
C LEU A 257 2.36 -0.87 11.12
N ARG A 258 2.83 -0.23 12.19
CA ARG A 258 3.69 0.96 12.09
C ARG A 258 5.15 0.60 12.33
N ALA A 259 5.98 0.73 11.29
CA ALA A 259 7.41 0.45 11.31
C ALA A 259 8.22 1.68 11.76
N GLY A 260 8.24 1.96 13.06
CA GLY A 260 8.93 3.11 13.63
C GLY A 260 8.00 4.29 13.96
N ARG A 261 8.45 5.19 14.85
CA ARG A 261 7.64 6.33 15.32
C ARG A 261 7.34 7.36 14.24
N TYR A 262 8.22 7.48 13.24
CA TYR A 262 8.14 8.41 12.11
C TYR A 262 8.47 7.67 10.81
N PRO A 263 7.97 8.14 9.65
CA PRO A 263 8.33 7.55 8.37
C PRO A 263 9.82 7.73 8.10
N ASP A 264 10.48 6.65 7.70
CA ASP A 264 11.89 6.67 7.40
C ASP A 264 12.16 7.46 6.11
N LEU A 265 13.28 8.19 6.07
CA LEU A 265 13.81 8.85 4.88
C LEU A 265 15.33 8.63 4.77
N THR A 266 15.82 7.53 5.34
CA THR A 266 17.24 7.14 5.32
C THR A 266 17.63 6.70 3.90
N PRO A 267 18.72 7.26 3.33
CA PRO A 267 19.21 6.80 2.03
C PRO A 267 19.78 5.39 2.14
N LEU A 268 19.71 4.62 1.05
CA LEU A 268 20.20 3.23 0.98
C LEU A 268 21.66 3.10 1.44
N THR A 269 22.50 4.11 1.16
CA THR A 269 23.91 4.15 1.56
C THR A 269 24.14 4.17 3.07
N ALA A 270 23.15 4.59 3.86
CA ALA A 270 23.19 4.56 5.32
C ALA A 270 22.57 3.28 5.91
N GLY A 271 22.08 2.37 5.06
CA GLY A 271 21.49 1.09 5.44
C GLY A 271 19.96 1.10 5.49
N LEU A 272 19.39 -0.07 5.77
CA LEU A 272 17.94 -0.27 5.85
C LEU A 272 17.47 -0.32 7.31
N SER A 273 16.30 0.26 7.57
CA SER A 273 15.67 0.23 8.88
C SER A 273 15.35 -1.21 9.35
N PRO A 274 15.75 -1.61 10.57
CA PRO A 274 15.39 -2.90 11.16
C PRO A 274 13.87 -3.10 11.26
N GLN A 275 13.11 -2.02 11.50
CA GLN A 275 11.65 -2.09 11.57
C GLN A 275 11.03 -2.45 10.22
N TYR A 276 11.51 -1.84 9.15
CA TYR A 276 11.04 -2.15 7.80
C TYR A 276 11.42 -3.57 7.38
N LEU A 277 12.64 -4.03 7.71
CA LEU A 277 13.08 -5.41 7.48
C LEU A 277 12.19 -6.43 8.23
N ALA A 278 11.87 -6.15 9.50
CA ALA A 278 11.04 -7.04 10.32
C ALA A 278 9.60 -7.13 9.81
N VAL A 279 8.97 -5.98 9.49
CA VAL A 279 7.63 -5.96 8.91
C VAL A 279 7.63 -6.61 7.52
N ASN A 280 8.63 -6.33 6.68
CA ASN A 280 8.78 -6.99 5.39
C ASN A 280 8.79 -8.51 5.55
N GLN A 281 9.65 -9.04 6.42
CA GLN A 281 9.80 -10.47 6.62
C GLN A 281 8.51 -11.17 7.05
N LEU A 282 7.63 -10.47 7.79
CA LEU A 282 6.28 -10.94 8.09
C LEU A 282 5.38 -10.91 6.85
N LEU A 283 5.36 -9.80 6.09
CA LEU A 283 4.46 -9.58 4.96
C LEU A 283 4.80 -10.38 3.69
N ARG A 284 6.06 -10.84 3.53
CA ARG A 284 6.53 -11.54 2.33
C ARG A 284 5.57 -12.62 1.77
N PRO A 285 4.95 -13.49 2.59
CA PRO A 285 4.04 -14.52 2.09
C PRO A 285 2.76 -13.99 1.42
N ILE A 286 2.36 -12.75 1.71
CA ILE A 286 1.14 -12.13 1.18
C ILE A 286 1.42 -10.92 0.27
N ARG A 287 2.70 -10.62 0.04
CA ARG A 287 3.14 -9.53 -0.84
C ARG A 287 2.90 -9.90 -2.30
N VAL A 288 2.62 -8.90 -3.13
CA VAL A 288 2.48 -9.03 -4.58
C VAL A 288 3.66 -9.81 -5.16
N GLN A 289 3.35 -10.71 -6.08
CA GLN A 289 4.33 -11.43 -6.89
C GLN A 289 4.26 -10.87 -8.30
N PRO A 290 5.29 -10.12 -8.75
CA PRO A 290 5.29 -9.54 -10.09
C PRO A 290 5.13 -10.62 -11.15
N LYS A 291 4.22 -10.39 -12.10
CA LYS A 291 4.04 -11.22 -13.29
C LYS A 291 4.83 -10.60 -14.45
N ALA A 292 5.05 -11.38 -15.50
CA ALA A 292 5.68 -10.87 -16.72
C ALA A 292 4.93 -9.62 -17.23
N GLY A 293 5.68 -8.57 -17.55
CA GLY A 293 5.15 -7.26 -17.96
C GLY A 293 4.73 -6.32 -16.83
N HIS A 294 4.81 -6.71 -15.55
CA HIS A 294 4.50 -5.81 -14.44
C HIS A 294 5.59 -4.76 -14.27
N SER A 295 5.23 -3.49 -14.49
CA SER A 295 6.08 -2.34 -14.20
C SER A 295 5.35 -1.31 -13.34
N LEU A 296 6.05 -0.69 -12.39
CA LEU A 296 5.54 0.44 -11.60
C LEU A 296 5.40 1.74 -12.40
N HIS A 297 5.98 1.82 -13.60
CA HIS A 297 5.86 2.92 -14.55
C HIS A 297 5.51 2.40 -15.94
N SER A 298 4.66 3.12 -16.68
CA SER A 298 4.06 2.59 -17.92
C SER A 298 4.71 3.09 -19.21
N TYR A 299 5.29 4.30 -19.23
CA TYR A 299 5.79 4.93 -20.46
C TYR A 299 7.08 5.70 -20.21
N GLY A 300 8.14 5.46 -20.99
CA GLY A 300 9.39 6.21 -20.88
C GLY A 300 10.66 5.36 -20.83
N ILE A 301 11.80 6.04 -20.65
CA ILE A 301 13.13 5.46 -20.46
C ILE A 301 13.68 5.89 -19.09
N ASN A 302 14.64 5.14 -18.53
CA ASN A 302 15.27 5.45 -17.23
C ASN A 302 14.27 5.54 -16.07
N GLN A 303 13.32 4.62 -16.04
CA GLN A 303 12.27 4.55 -15.04
C GLN A 303 12.04 3.08 -14.66
N PHE A 304 11.07 2.79 -13.79
CA PHE A 304 10.75 1.39 -13.49
C PHE A 304 10.39 0.60 -14.76
N ASP A 305 10.95 -0.58 -14.85
CA ASP A 305 10.67 -1.65 -15.79
C ASP A 305 10.34 -2.94 -15.03
N GLU A 306 10.17 -4.06 -15.73
CA GLU A 306 9.84 -5.34 -15.08
C GLU A 306 10.90 -5.79 -14.07
N GLN A 307 12.19 -5.70 -14.42
CA GLN A 307 13.27 -6.15 -13.56
C GLN A 307 13.38 -5.27 -12.32
N SER A 308 13.44 -3.96 -12.50
CA SER A 308 13.59 -2.99 -11.40
C SER A 308 12.33 -2.94 -10.52
N THR A 309 11.15 -3.24 -11.07
CA THR A 309 9.91 -3.43 -10.28
C THR A 309 10.01 -4.66 -9.39
N HIS A 310 10.52 -5.77 -9.90
CA HIS A 310 10.78 -6.95 -9.07
C HIS A 310 11.80 -6.67 -7.96
N GLU A 311 12.89 -5.99 -8.29
CA GLU A 311 13.90 -5.53 -7.32
C GLU A 311 13.29 -4.59 -6.27
N TRP A 312 12.40 -3.69 -6.67
CA TRP A 312 11.69 -2.78 -5.76
C TRP A 312 10.86 -3.53 -4.72
N TYR A 313 10.06 -4.50 -5.14
CA TYR A 313 9.29 -5.31 -4.19
C TYR A 313 10.20 -6.15 -3.29
N ALA A 314 11.35 -6.61 -3.79
CA ALA A 314 12.31 -7.41 -3.04
C ALA A 314 13.33 -6.58 -2.23
N ARG A 315 13.28 -5.24 -2.24
CA ARG A 315 14.33 -4.37 -1.67
C ARG A 315 14.66 -4.57 -0.18
N TYR A 316 13.75 -5.19 0.57
CA TYR A 316 13.92 -5.52 2.00
C TYR A 316 14.11 -7.03 2.26
N ASP A 317 14.27 -7.85 1.22
CA ASP A 317 14.40 -9.29 1.36
C ASP A 317 15.82 -9.67 1.78
N GLN A 318 15.95 -10.44 2.87
CA GLN A 318 17.24 -10.94 3.36
C GLN A 318 17.58 -12.33 2.80
N GLY A 319 17.34 -12.51 1.50
CA GLY A 319 17.49 -13.80 0.79
C GLY A 319 16.15 -14.49 0.50
N PRO A 320 16.17 -15.70 -0.10
CA PRO A 320 14.96 -16.40 -0.54
C PRO A 320 13.94 -16.64 0.58
N LEU A 321 12.65 -16.66 0.24
CA LEU A 321 11.61 -17.00 1.21
C LEU A 321 11.71 -18.49 1.55
N SER A 322 12.21 -18.81 2.75
CA SER A 322 12.22 -20.19 3.24
C SER A 322 10.79 -20.66 3.53
N ILE A 323 10.29 -21.60 2.74
CA ILE A 323 8.95 -22.18 2.90
C ILE A 323 9.02 -23.51 3.67
N THR A 324 10.12 -24.25 3.53
CA THR A 324 10.33 -25.58 4.10
C THR A 324 11.72 -25.66 4.76
N PRO A 325 11.88 -26.36 5.90
CA PRO A 325 10.83 -27.02 6.69
C PRO A 325 9.97 -26.03 7.50
N LEU A 326 8.70 -26.37 7.70
CA LEU A 326 7.73 -25.66 8.54
C LEU A 326 7.66 -26.32 9.92
N LYS A 327 7.89 -25.54 10.98
CA LYS A 327 7.89 -26.04 12.37
C LYS A 327 6.47 -26.01 12.95
N SER A 328 6.06 -27.05 13.68
CA SER A 328 4.79 -27.09 14.40
C SER A 328 4.61 -25.85 15.31
N GLY A 329 3.41 -25.27 15.30
CA GLY A 329 3.08 -24.04 16.03
C GLY A 329 3.48 -22.74 15.30
N THR A 330 3.99 -22.84 14.07
CA THR A 330 4.23 -21.68 13.19
C THR A 330 3.31 -21.74 11.96
N PRO A 331 2.86 -20.60 11.44
CA PRO A 331 1.93 -20.56 10.32
C PRO A 331 2.62 -20.96 9.01
N ALA A 332 1.92 -21.73 8.18
CA ALA A 332 2.37 -22.04 6.83
C ALA A 332 2.44 -20.76 5.99
N ARG A 333 3.54 -20.58 5.25
CA ARG A 333 3.74 -19.42 4.36
C ARG A 333 3.03 -19.58 3.01
N VAL A 334 2.66 -20.80 2.65
CA VAL A 334 1.91 -21.14 1.43
C VAL A 334 0.91 -22.23 1.77
N SER A 335 -0.18 -22.32 1.01
CA SER A 335 -1.06 -23.48 1.04
C SER A 335 -0.40 -24.64 0.29
N GLY A 336 -0.58 -25.86 0.78
CA GLY A 336 -0.02 -27.03 0.10
C GLY A 336 -0.16 -28.31 0.89
N TYR A 337 0.33 -29.39 0.28
CA TYR A 337 0.45 -30.69 0.94
C TYR A 337 1.84 -30.84 1.54
N TRP A 338 1.86 -31.21 2.82
CA TRP A 338 3.06 -31.30 3.63
C TRP A 338 3.22 -32.72 4.16
N THR A 339 4.46 -33.19 4.18
CA THR A 339 4.84 -34.50 4.73
C THR A 339 5.76 -34.33 5.93
N THR A 340 5.96 -35.38 6.71
CA THR A 340 6.94 -35.34 7.81
C THR A 340 7.75 -36.64 7.87
N PRO A 341 9.09 -36.57 7.95
CA PRO A 341 9.94 -37.75 8.08
C PRO A 341 9.65 -38.57 9.34
N SER A 342 9.12 -37.91 10.39
CA SER A 342 8.77 -38.56 11.66
C SER A 342 7.64 -39.59 11.53
N GLN A 343 6.80 -39.48 10.48
CA GLN A 343 5.71 -40.39 10.17
C GLN A 343 5.60 -40.52 8.65
N SER A 344 6.32 -41.50 8.09
CA SER A 344 6.55 -41.69 6.65
C SER A 344 5.31 -41.87 5.76
N HIS A 345 4.10 -41.95 6.32
CA HIS A 345 2.83 -42.07 5.59
C HIS A 345 1.88 -40.89 5.84
N THR A 346 2.34 -39.85 6.54
CA THR A 346 1.52 -38.69 6.87
C THR A 346 1.72 -37.62 5.81
N MET A 347 0.65 -37.38 5.05
CA MET A 347 0.50 -36.21 4.17
C MET A 347 -0.71 -35.41 4.65
N ARG A 348 -0.54 -34.09 4.77
CA ARG A 348 -1.59 -33.20 5.24
C ARG A 348 -1.59 -31.91 4.44
N PHE A 349 -2.77 -31.48 4.03
CA PHE A 349 -2.96 -30.13 3.55
C PHE A 349 -2.89 -29.15 4.74
N ILE A 350 -2.05 -28.13 4.62
CA ILE A 350 -1.95 -27.03 5.58
C ILE A 350 -2.13 -25.74 4.78
N ALA A 351 -3.18 -24.99 5.08
CA ALA A 351 -3.49 -23.74 4.37
C ALA A 351 -2.52 -22.62 4.78
N GLN A 352 -2.30 -21.64 3.89
CA GLN A 352 -1.54 -20.43 4.24
C GLN A 352 -2.13 -19.77 5.49
N GLY A 353 -1.27 -19.50 6.48
CA GLY A 353 -1.67 -18.96 7.78
C GLY A 353 -2.09 -20.03 8.81
N GLU A 354 -2.42 -21.25 8.41
CA GLU A 354 -2.71 -22.32 9.39
C GLU A 354 -1.44 -22.67 10.18
N LEU A 355 -1.57 -22.75 11.51
CA LEU A 355 -0.48 -23.19 12.37
C LEU A 355 -0.21 -24.67 12.13
N ALA A 356 1.03 -25.01 11.79
CA ALA A 356 1.42 -26.39 11.57
C ALA A 356 1.15 -27.23 12.83
N PRO A 357 0.47 -28.38 12.71
CA PRO A 357 0.11 -29.21 13.86
C PRO A 357 1.35 -29.90 14.45
N ALA A 358 1.30 -30.16 15.75
CA ALA A 358 2.27 -31.02 16.43
C ALA A 358 1.73 -32.46 16.46
N LEU A 359 2.57 -33.42 16.05
CA LEU A 359 2.26 -34.85 16.12
C LEU A 359 2.81 -35.52 17.40
N SER A 360 3.66 -34.80 18.12
CA SER A 360 4.20 -35.17 19.43
C SER A 360 3.97 -34.04 20.42
N ALA A 361 3.73 -34.39 21.68
CA ALA A 361 3.62 -33.41 22.76
C ALA A 361 4.98 -32.89 23.24
N THR A 362 6.08 -33.60 22.94
CA THR A 362 7.42 -33.33 23.50
C THR A 362 8.40 -32.78 22.46
N GLU A 363 8.22 -33.12 21.19
CA GLU A 363 9.13 -32.73 20.11
C GLU A 363 8.39 -31.92 19.04
N ALA A 364 9.03 -30.85 18.55
CA ALA A 364 8.47 -30.05 17.48
C ALA A 364 8.47 -30.85 16.16
N THR A 365 7.30 -31.00 15.55
CA THR A 365 7.18 -31.66 14.24
C THR A 365 7.71 -30.73 13.15
N LEU A 366 8.58 -31.26 12.29
CA LEU A 366 9.03 -30.59 11.08
C LEU A 366 8.23 -31.13 9.89
N TRP A 367 7.55 -30.22 9.22
CA TRP A 367 6.77 -30.45 8.02
C TRP A 367 7.58 -30.01 6.81
N HIS A 368 7.63 -30.85 5.78
CA HIS A 368 8.30 -30.57 4.52
C HIS A 368 7.25 -30.42 3.43
N LEU A 369 7.30 -29.30 2.70
CA LEU A 369 6.40 -29.07 1.59
C LEU A 369 6.68 -30.09 0.48
N ASP A 370 5.65 -30.82 0.06
CA ASP A 370 5.70 -31.73 -1.09
C ASP A 370 5.38 -30.96 -2.37
N HIS A 371 4.21 -30.33 -2.41
CA HIS A 371 3.80 -29.40 -3.48
C HIS A 371 2.82 -28.35 -2.95
N GLN A 372 2.80 -27.17 -3.59
CA GLN A 372 1.80 -26.14 -3.32
C GLN A 372 0.46 -26.54 -3.93
N ALA A 373 -0.63 -26.17 -3.27
CA ALA A 373 -2.01 -26.39 -3.66
C ALA A 373 -2.84 -25.26 -3.04
N GLU A 374 -3.78 -24.67 -3.78
CA GLU A 374 -4.58 -23.57 -3.26
C GLU A 374 -5.69 -24.08 -2.35
N THR A 375 -6.25 -25.24 -2.67
CA THR A 375 -7.37 -25.85 -1.93
C THR A 375 -7.18 -27.34 -1.66
N LEU A 376 -7.96 -27.85 -0.70
CA LEU A 376 -8.05 -29.28 -0.37
C LEU A 376 -8.76 -30.04 -1.51
N GLY A 377 -8.03 -30.30 -2.59
CA GLY A 377 -8.56 -30.95 -3.79
C GLY A 377 -7.64 -30.85 -5.01
N ASP A 378 -6.69 -29.92 -5.01
CA ASP A 378 -5.70 -29.80 -6.10
C ASP A 378 -4.74 -30.99 -6.05
N VAL A 379 -5.00 -32.00 -6.89
CA VAL A 379 -4.10 -33.14 -7.09
C VAL A 379 -3.19 -32.81 -8.29
N PRO A 380 -1.86 -33.02 -8.19
CA PRO A 380 -0.96 -32.82 -9.33
C PRO A 380 -1.43 -33.64 -10.55
N GLY A 381 -1.77 -32.96 -11.65
CA GLY A 381 -2.13 -33.59 -12.92
C GLY A 381 -3.61 -33.55 -13.32
N SER A 382 -4.46 -32.85 -12.58
CA SER A 382 -5.82 -32.53 -13.08
C SER A 382 -5.74 -31.30 -13.98
N PRO A 383 -6.21 -31.35 -15.25
CA PRO A 383 -6.20 -30.19 -16.14
C PRO A 383 -7.17 -29.13 -15.61
N SER A 384 -6.71 -27.88 -15.63
CA SER A 384 -7.48 -26.66 -15.37
C SER A 384 -8.67 -26.50 -16.32
#